data_AF-A0A2J6T9F1-F1
#
_entry.id   AF-A0A2J6T9F1-F1
#
_cell.length_a   1.000
_cell.length_b   1.000
_cell.length_c   1.000
_cell.angle_alpha   90.00
_cell.angle_beta   90.00
_cell.angle_gamma   90.00
#
_symmetry.space_group_name_H-M   'P 1'
#
loop_
_entity.id
_entity.type
_entity.pdbx_description
1 polymer ?
#
loop_
_entity_poly.entity_id
_entity_poly.type
_entity_poly.pdbx_seq_one_letter_code
_entity_poly.pdbx_strand_id
1 'polypeptide(L)'
;MSSTNGQRAKPTKIGPKLEGGIIFTTTSDETIYLPVGCLHSVFTLMGGFLVTIDFHTPKSCRIFASQLSADLGGPEPPFQDYIFRSLFVSIGLALSYSQVLEGIKAWIDAIKRIREWVAGIPAWAKEALKVWDEFLATLEGKKARCSCSEQTPDETFRVHLKKAHWRGKGLKAVKRKA
;
A
#
# COMPACT_ATOMS: atom_id res chain seq x y z
N MET A 1 35.91 -16.89 -5.94
CA MET A 1 35.60 -15.77 -5.04
C MET A 1 34.08 -15.63 -4.98
N SER A 2 33.41 -16.23 -3.99
CA SER A 2 31.95 -16.14 -3.83
C SER A 2 31.60 -14.79 -3.23
N SER A 3 30.71 -14.04 -3.87
CA SER A 3 30.24 -12.75 -3.38
C SER A 3 29.49 -12.92 -2.05
N THR A 4 29.97 -12.23 -1.03
CA THR A 4 29.48 -12.19 0.35
C THR A 4 28.11 -11.49 0.51
N ASN A 5 27.37 -11.30 -0.59
CA ASN A 5 26.05 -10.65 -0.59
C ASN A 5 24.89 -11.62 -0.34
N GLY A 6 25.09 -12.95 -0.49
CA GLY A 6 24.05 -13.95 -0.28
C GLY A 6 23.65 -14.20 1.18
N GLN A 7 24.35 -13.61 2.17
CA GLN A 7 24.10 -13.83 3.60
C GLN A 7 23.52 -12.60 4.34
N ARG A 8 23.14 -11.53 3.63
CA ARG A 8 22.61 -10.30 4.27
C ARG A 8 21.09 -10.31 4.38
N ALA A 9 20.59 -11.25 5.16
CA ALA A 9 19.40 -11.11 6.00
C ALA A 9 19.30 -12.41 6.78
N LYS A 10 19.80 -12.47 8.02
CA LYS A 10 19.40 -13.57 8.91
C LYS A 10 17.88 -13.44 9.06
N PRO A 11 17.06 -14.38 8.57
CA PRO A 11 15.63 -14.30 8.78
C PRO A 11 15.39 -14.25 10.28
N THR A 12 14.74 -13.19 10.75
CA THR A 12 14.36 -13.10 12.15
C THR A 12 13.38 -14.24 12.41
N LYS A 13 13.69 -15.10 13.39
CA LYS A 13 12.79 -16.18 13.80
C LYS A 13 11.57 -15.56 14.47
N ILE A 14 10.51 -15.38 13.69
CA ILE A 14 9.23 -14.90 14.20
C ILE A 14 8.35 -16.03 14.76
N GLY A 15 8.66 -17.29 14.45
CA GLY A 15 7.88 -18.47 14.85
C GLY A 15 7.45 -18.49 16.32
N PRO A 16 8.35 -18.26 17.30
CA PRO A 16 7.99 -18.23 18.71
C PRO A 16 7.04 -17.08 19.12
N LYS A 17 6.86 -16.07 18.27
CA LYS A 17 5.97 -14.92 18.48
C LYS A 17 4.66 -15.04 17.70
N LEU A 18 4.49 -16.07 16.88
CA LEU A 18 3.25 -16.31 16.17
C LEU A 18 2.29 -17.03 17.13
N GLU A 19 1.17 -16.38 17.43
CA GLU A 19 0.16 -16.90 18.37
C GLU A 19 -0.84 -17.86 17.70
N GLY A 20 -0.69 -18.12 16.40
CA GLY A 20 -1.56 -19.00 15.64
C GLY A 20 -1.24 -19.05 14.15
N GLY A 21 -2.00 -19.85 13.41
CA GLY A 21 -1.86 -20.02 11.97
C GLY A 21 -2.72 -21.18 11.46
N ILE A 22 -2.87 -21.25 10.13
CA ILE A 22 -3.54 -22.36 9.46
C ILE A 22 -2.47 -23.21 8.82
N ILE A 23 -2.43 -24.50 9.17
CA ILE A 23 -1.59 -25.50 8.52
C ILE A 23 -2.52 -26.46 7.80
N PHE A 24 -2.33 -26.60 6.51
CA PHE A 24 -3.06 -27.56 5.71
C PHE A 24 -2.16 -28.14 4.62
N THR A 25 -2.46 -29.36 4.22
CA THR A 25 -1.83 -30.02 3.08
C THR A 25 -2.71 -29.76 1.86
N THR A 26 -2.08 -29.43 0.74
CA THR A 26 -2.77 -29.18 -0.52
C THR A 26 -2.20 -30.05 -1.63
N THR A 27 -2.94 -30.23 -2.72
CA THR A 27 -2.50 -30.97 -3.91
C THR A 27 -2.63 -30.12 -5.18
N SER A 28 -2.30 -30.67 -6.34
CA SER A 28 -2.45 -30.00 -7.64
C SER A 28 -3.91 -29.70 -8.02
N ASP A 29 -4.87 -30.29 -7.32
CA ASP A 29 -6.30 -30.12 -7.62
C ASP A 29 -6.90 -28.86 -6.96
N GLU A 30 -6.09 -28.13 -6.21
CA GLU A 30 -6.52 -27.01 -5.39
C GLU A 30 -5.78 -25.72 -5.77
N THR A 31 -6.43 -24.58 -5.52
CA THR A 31 -5.82 -23.26 -5.63
C THR A 31 -5.94 -22.53 -4.30
N ILE A 32 -4.83 -21.95 -3.84
CA ILE A 32 -4.78 -21.23 -2.58
C ILE A 32 -4.79 -19.73 -2.86
N TYR A 33 -5.75 -19.02 -2.27
CA TYR A 33 -5.72 -17.56 -2.25
C TYR A 33 -5.03 -17.07 -0.97
N LEU A 34 -3.94 -16.33 -1.15
CA LEU A 34 -3.19 -15.70 -0.05
C LEU A 34 -3.46 -14.19 -0.03
N PRO A 35 -4.18 -13.67 0.98
CA PRO A 35 -4.45 -12.24 1.07
C PRO A 35 -3.17 -11.42 1.29
N VAL A 36 -3.17 -10.16 0.81
CA VAL A 36 -2.10 -9.19 1.09
C VAL A 36 -1.88 -9.08 2.60
N GLY A 37 -0.61 -9.09 3.01
CA GLY A 37 -0.20 -9.00 4.41
C GLY A 37 -0.14 -10.34 5.14
N CYS A 38 -0.54 -11.45 4.51
CA CYS A 38 -0.41 -12.79 5.07
C CYS A 38 1.05 -13.26 5.05
N LEU A 39 1.57 -13.61 6.23
CA LEU A 39 2.82 -14.35 6.36
C LEU A 39 2.55 -15.82 6.07
N HIS A 40 3.26 -16.39 5.10
CA HIS A 40 3.07 -17.78 4.69
C HIS A 40 4.41 -18.49 4.45
N SER A 41 4.39 -19.81 4.58
CA SER A 41 5.51 -20.69 4.30
C SER A 41 4.99 -21.95 3.63
N VAL A 42 5.68 -22.40 2.60
CA VAL A 42 5.29 -23.57 1.79
C VAL A 42 6.41 -24.60 1.86
N PHE A 43 6.04 -25.85 2.12
CA PHE A 43 6.96 -26.98 2.11
C PHE A 43 6.45 -28.06 1.16
N THR A 44 7.28 -28.43 0.18
CA THR A 44 6.93 -29.39 -0.86
C THR A 44 7.20 -30.82 -0.37
N LEU A 45 6.14 -31.62 -0.22
CA LEU A 45 6.23 -33.02 0.19
C LEU A 45 6.51 -33.97 -0.99
N MET A 46 5.94 -33.65 -2.16
CA MET A 46 6.08 -34.43 -3.40
C MET A 46 6.44 -33.48 -4.55
N GLY A 47 7.33 -33.92 -5.44
CA GLY A 47 7.79 -33.08 -6.57
C GLY A 47 6.64 -32.67 -7.50
N GLY A 48 6.71 -31.44 -8.02
CA GLY A 48 5.68 -30.88 -8.91
C GLY A 48 5.99 -29.45 -9.35
N PHE A 49 5.08 -28.85 -10.11
CA PHE A 49 5.16 -27.46 -10.55
C PHE A 49 4.13 -26.61 -9.80
N LEU A 50 4.54 -25.40 -9.40
CA LEU A 50 3.66 -24.41 -8.79
C LEU A 50 3.61 -23.18 -9.70
N VAL A 51 2.40 -22.71 -9.99
CA VAL A 51 2.17 -21.46 -10.72
C VAL A 51 1.52 -20.47 -9.76
N THR A 52 2.11 -19.28 -9.63
CA THR A 52 1.62 -18.22 -8.74
C THR A 52 1.30 -16.97 -9.54
N ILE A 53 0.23 -16.29 -9.15
CA ILE A 53 -0.16 -14.99 -9.72
C ILE A 53 -0.34 -14.01 -8.57
N ASP A 54 0.49 -12.98 -8.56
CA ASP A 54 0.34 -11.84 -7.65
C ASP A 54 -0.56 -10.79 -8.30
N PHE A 55 -1.58 -10.34 -7.56
CA PHE A 55 -2.52 -9.34 -8.06
C PHE A 55 -2.99 -8.40 -6.95
N HIS A 56 -3.45 -7.21 -7.35
CA HIS A 56 -4.04 -6.21 -6.47
C HIS A 56 -5.56 -6.26 -6.54
N THR A 57 -6.21 -5.97 -5.41
CA THR A 57 -7.67 -5.81 -5.33
C THR A 57 -7.98 -4.43 -4.76
N PRO A 58 -9.21 -3.91 -4.94
CA PRO A 58 -9.68 -2.73 -4.22
C PRO A 58 -9.38 -2.76 -2.72
N LYS A 59 -9.57 -3.91 -2.07
CA LYS A 59 -9.38 -4.07 -0.62
C LYS A 59 -7.92 -4.08 -0.19
N SER A 60 -7.00 -4.34 -1.12
CA SER A 60 -5.56 -4.35 -0.84
C SER A 60 -5.05 -2.98 -0.37
N CYS A 61 -5.72 -1.88 -0.74
CA CYS A 61 -5.31 -0.52 -0.34
C CYS A 61 -5.26 -0.36 1.18
N ARG A 62 -6.19 -0.98 1.93
CA ARG A 62 -6.24 -0.90 3.40
C ARG A 62 -5.01 -1.51 4.04
N ILE A 63 -4.57 -2.66 3.53
CA ILE A 63 -3.43 -3.38 4.09
C ILE A 63 -2.14 -2.62 3.78
N PHE A 64 -1.95 -2.15 2.55
CA PHE A 64 -0.77 -1.34 2.21
C PHE A 64 -0.74 -0.01 2.97
N ALA A 65 -1.88 0.63 3.18
CA ALA A 65 -1.97 1.83 4.02
C ALA A 65 -1.56 1.52 5.46
N SER A 66 -2.09 0.45 6.05
CA SER A 66 -1.71 0.00 7.40
C SER A 66 -0.22 -0.33 7.51
N GLN A 67 0.37 -0.96 6.49
CA GLN A 67 1.79 -1.29 6.48
C GLN A 67 2.67 -0.03 6.44
N LEU A 68 2.28 0.97 5.64
CA LEU A 68 2.97 2.26 5.61
C LEU A 68 2.83 3.01 6.93
N SER A 69 1.64 3.03 7.53
CA SER A 69 1.39 3.72 8.79
C SER A 69 2.08 3.06 9.98
N ALA A 70 2.32 1.75 9.92
CA ALA A 70 3.10 1.00 10.89
C ALA A 70 4.62 1.03 10.64
N ASP A 71 5.08 1.79 9.63
CA ASP A 71 6.49 1.87 9.20
C ASP A 71 7.13 0.50 8.88
N LEU A 72 6.32 -0.46 8.43
CA LEU A 72 6.76 -1.81 8.08
C LEU A 72 7.53 -1.88 6.75
N GLY A 73 7.71 -0.74 6.08
CA GLY A 73 8.44 -0.63 4.81
C GLY A 73 9.96 -0.84 4.91
N GLY A 74 10.51 -1.04 6.11
CA GLY A 74 11.97 -1.15 6.32
C GLY A 74 12.75 0.05 5.77
N PRO A 75 14.08 0.08 5.85
CA PRO A 75 14.88 1.15 5.22
C PRO A 75 15.18 0.87 3.73
N GLU A 76 14.87 -0.33 3.23
CA GLU A 76 15.32 -0.78 1.91
C GLU A 76 14.51 -0.12 0.77
N PRO A 77 15.16 0.65 -0.12
CA PRO A 77 14.47 1.39 -1.17
C PRO A 77 13.57 0.55 -2.09
N PRO A 78 13.96 -0.68 -2.52
CA PRO A 78 13.11 -1.48 -3.41
C PRO A 78 11.79 -1.92 -2.77
N PHE A 79 11.81 -2.25 -1.48
CA PHE A 79 10.61 -2.70 -0.77
C PHE A 79 9.68 -1.52 -0.50
N GLN A 80 10.21 -0.37 -0.10
CA GLN A 80 9.40 0.84 0.07
C GLN A 80 8.70 1.23 -1.24
N ASP A 81 9.42 1.26 -2.35
CA ASP A 81 8.84 1.60 -3.66
C ASP A 81 7.71 0.64 -4.04
N TYR A 82 7.91 -0.66 -3.84
CA TYR A 82 6.86 -1.66 -4.06
C TYR A 82 5.60 -1.40 -3.24
N ILE A 83 5.73 -1.09 -1.94
CA ILE A 83 4.57 -0.82 -1.08
C ILE A 83 3.85 0.46 -1.51
N PHE A 84 4.57 1.53 -1.81
CA PHE A 84 3.95 2.79 -2.27
C PHE A 84 3.25 2.63 -3.62
N ARG A 85 3.89 1.95 -4.58
CA ARG A 85 3.27 1.63 -5.87
C ARG A 85 2.04 0.73 -5.70
N SER A 86 2.13 -0.28 -4.84
CA SER A 86 1.03 -1.22 -4.59
C SER A 86 -0.16 -0.55 -3.90
N LEU A 87 0.09 0.35 -2.94
CA LEU A 87 -0.96 1.19 -2.35
C LEU A 87 -1.66 1.98 -3.45
N PHE A 88 -0.88 2.65 -4.30
CA PHE A 88 -1.40 3.51 -5.33
C PHE A 88 -2.27 2.77 -6.37
N VAL A 89 -1.77 1.62 -6.87
CA VAL A 89 -2.53 0.74 -7.77
C VAL A 89 -3.83 0.29 -7.12
N SER A 90 -3.78 -0.14 -5.85
CA SER A 90 -4.95 -0.62 -5.13
C SER A 90 -5.98 0.48 -4.88
N ILE A 91 -5.55 1.73 -4.63
CA ILE A 91 -6.44 2.89 -4.54
C ILE A 91 -7.09 3.16 -5.89
N GLY A 92 -6.33 3.16 -6.99
CA GLY A 92 -6.89 3.32 -8.34
C GLY A 92 -7.99 2.28 -8.62
N LEU A 93 -7.76 1.02 -8.26
CA LEU A 93 -8.77 -0.05 -8.36
C LEU A 93 -9.99 0.26 -7.46
N ALA A 94 -9.79 0.65 -6.22
CA ALA A 94 -10.90 0.99 -5.32
C ALA A 94 -11.77 2.13 -5.86
N LEU A 95 -11.15 3.16 -6.44
CA LEU A 95 -11.85 4.28 -7.08
C LEU A 95 -12.58 3.85 -8.37
N SER A 96 -12.06 2.87 -9.10
CA SER A 96 -12.64 2.41 -10.38
C SER A 96 -13.79 1.41 -10.20
N TYR A 97 -13.81 0.65 -9.09
CA TYR A 97 -14.80 -0.39 -8.82
C TYR A 97 -15.80 0.01 -7.70
N SER A 98 -16.16 1.29 -7.65
CA SER A 98 -17.14 1.88 -6.70
C SER A 98 -16.88 1.59 -5.22
N GLN A 99 -15.63 1.31 -4.83
CA GLN A 99 -15.17 1.22 -3.44
C GLN A 99 -14.47 2.51 -3.01
N VAL A 100 -15.05 3.65 -3.42
CA VAL A 100 -14.47 4.99 -3.25
C VAL A 100 -14.07 5.28 -1.80
N LEU A 101 -14.93 4.93 -0.84
CA LEU A 101 -14.68 5.19 0.57
C LEU A 101 -13.44 4.44 1.08
N GLU A 102 -13.20 3.21 0.60
CA GLU A 102 -12.02 2.42 0.97
C GLU A 102 -10.74 3.04 0.41
N GLY A 103 -10.77 3.51 -0.84
CA GLY A 103 -9.66 4.24 -1.45
C GLY A 103 -9.33 5.54 -0.73
N ILE A 104 -10.34 6.34 -0.40
CA ILE A 104 -10.20 7.61 0.35
C ILE A 104 -9.64 7.36 1.74
N LYS A 105 -10.19 6.41 2.50
CA LYS A 105 -9.70 6.06 3.84
C LYS A 105 -8.24 5.61 3.80
N ALA A 106 -7.91 4.67 2.92
CA ALA A 106 -6.54 4.17 2.78
C ALA A 106 -5.53 5.29 2.46
N TRP A 107 -5.91 6.25 1.60
CA TRP A 107 -5.08 7.41 1.31
C TRP A 107 -4.85 8.31 2.53
N ILE A 108 -5.93 8.62 3.25
CA ILE A 108 -5.87 9.46 4.45
C ILE A 108 -5.05 8.78 5.54
N ASP A 109 -5.27 7.49 5.77
CA ASP A 109 -4.54 6.72 6.79
C ASP A 109 -3.03 6.70 6.52
N ALA A 110 -2.63 6.65 5.23
CA ALA A 110 -1.23 6.65 4.81
C ALA A 110 -0.63 8.05 4.60
N ILE A 111 -1.40 9.15 4.75
CA ILE A 111 -1.01 10.46 4.22
C ILE A 111 0.29 11.01 4.81
N LYS A 112 0.51 10.77 6.10
CA LYS A 112 1.74 11.21 6.77
C LYS A 112 2.96 10.61 6.07
N ARG A 113 2.91 9.31 5.80
CA ARG A 113 4.01 8.57 5.19
C ARG A 113 4.17 8.89 3.70
N ILE A 114 3.07 9.09 2.99
CA ILE A 114 3.06 9.57 1.59
C ILE A 114 3.78 10.92 1.47
N ARG A 115 3.54 11.87 2.38
CA ARG A 115 4.20 13.18 2.36
C ARG A 115 5.72 13.10 2.52
N GLU A 116 6.18 12.22 3.40
CA GLU A 116 7.61 11.98 3.62
C GLU A 116 8.26 11.37 2.36
N TRP A 117 7.56 10.45 1.69
CA TRP A 117 8.02 9.79 0.47
C TRP A 117 8.10 10.72 -0.74
N VAL A 118 7.04 11.50 -0.98
CA VAL A 118 6.94 12.44 -2.12
C VAL A 118 8.06 13.47 -2.10
N ALA A 119 8.55 13.88 -0.92
CA ALA A 119 9.68 14.80 -0.80
C ALA A 119 10.97 14.25 -1.44
N GLY A 120 11.12 12.92 -1.50
CA GLY A 120 12.27 12.26 -2.11
C GLY A 120 12.06 11.84 -3.57
N ILE A 121 10.82 11.66 -4.03
CA ILE A 121 10.51 11.05 -5.34
C ILE A 121 9.36 11.80 -6.04
N PRO A 122 9.66 12.92 -6.76
CA PRO A 122 8.64 13.74 -7.41
C PRO A 122 7.87 13.03 -8.54
N ALA A 123 8.50 12.08 -9.24
CA ALA A 123 7.86 11.32 -10.32
C ALA A 123 6.66 10.51 -9.80
N TRP A 124 6.83 9.85 -8.65
CA TRP A 124 5.77 9.11 -7.98
C TRP A 124 4.57 10.02 -7.63
N ALA A 125 4.85 11.24 -7.16
CA ALA A 125 3.79 12.20 -6.84
C ALA A 125 2.96 12.61 -8.06
N LYS A 126 3.59 12.72 -9.24
CA LYS A 126 2.90 13.04 -10.49
C LYS A 126 1.96 11.93 -10.92
N GLU A 127 2.40 10.67 -10.81
CA GLU A 127 1.54 9.51 -11.07
C GLU A 127 0.39 9.45 -10.07
N ALA A 128 0.69 9.65 -8.78
CA ALA A 128 -0.31 9.67 -7.74
C ALA A 128 -1.40 10.73 -7.95
N LEU A 129 -1.01 11.93 -8.39
CA LEU A 129 -1.96 13.00 -8.77
C LEU A 129 -2.86 12.61 -9.93
N LYS A 130 -2.33 11.90 -10.93
CA LYS A 130 -3.07 11.56 -12.14
C LYS A 130 -4.33 10.75 -11.81
N VAL A 131 -4.21 9.71 -11.00
CA VAL A 131 -5.37 8.89 -10.58
C VAL A 131 -6.38 9.70 -9.78
N TRP A 132 -5.92 10.60 -8.91
CA TRP A 132 -6.85 11.48 -8.19
C TRP A 132 -7.54 12.47 -9.11
N ASP A 133 -6.83 13.13 -10.03
CA ASP A 133 -7.44 14.08 -10.97
C ASP A 133 -8.40 13.36 -11.94
N GLU A 134 -8.08 12.14 -12.38
CA GLU A 134 -8.98 11.28 -13.17
C GLU A 134 -10.25 10.92 -12.39
N PHE A 135 -10.10 10.42 -11.16
CA PHE A 135 -11.25 10.10 -10.30
C PHE A 135 -12.11 11.34 -10.00
N LEU A 136 -11.50 12.47 -9.67
CA LEU A 136 -12.20 13.72 -9.35
C LEU A 136 -12.93 14.34 -10.55
N ALA A 137 -12.60 13.92 -11.78
CA ALA A 137 -13.35 14.30 -12.98
C ALA A 137 -14.68 13.53 -13.13
N THR A 138 -14.80 12.36 -12.50
CA THR A 138 -16.00 11.50 -12.55
C THR A 138 -17.17 12.08 -11.72
N LEU A 139 -18.38 11.57 -11.96
CA LEU A 139 -19.56 11.91 -11.16
C LEU A 139 -19.41 11.44 -9.70
N GLU A 140 -18.84 10.26 -9.47
CA GLU A 140 -18.57 9.73 -8.13
C GLU A 140 -17.58 10.62 -7.38
N GLY A 141 -16.48 11.02 -8.04
CA GLY A 141 -15.48 11.92 -7.45
C GLY A 141 -16.02 13.31 -7.09
N LYS A 142 -16.96 13.84 -7.89
CA LYS A 142 -17.65 15.11 -7.57
C LYS A 142 -18.56 15.00 -6.35
N LYS A 143 -19.19 13.83 -6.13
CA LYS A 143 -20.08 13.56 -5.00
C LYS A 143 -19.35 13.05 -3.75
N ALA A 144 -18.08 12.69 -3.89
CA ALA A 144 -17.29 12.15 -2.80
C ALA A 144 -17.20 13.11 -1.60
N ARG A 145 -16.90 12.52 -0.43
CA ARG A 145 -16.68 13.20 0.84
C ARG A 145 -15.46 12.60 1.52
N CYS A 146 -14.71 13.46 2.20
CA CYS A 146 -13.57 13.05 3.01
C CYS A 146 -14.04 12.29 4.25
N SER A 147 -13.34 11.22 4.61
CA SER A 147 -13.56 10.50 5.88
C SER A 147 -12.84 11.12 7.08
N CYS A 148 -12.10 12.21 6.88
CA CYS A 148 -11.29 12.89 7.88
C CYS A 148 -12.07 13.80 8.85
N SER A 149 -13.39 13.98 8.65
CA SER A 149 -14.27 14.86 9.43
C SER A 149 -13.92 16.37 9.42
N GLU A 150 -12.83 16.78 8.76
CA GLU A 150 -12.41 18.19 8.65
C GLU A 150 -12.98 18.93 7.44
N GLN A 151 -13.70 18.24 6.55
CA GLN A 151 -14.31 18.85 5.37
C GLN A 151 -15.56 19.65 5.77
N THR A 152 -15.58 20.94 5.46
CA THR A 152 -16.76 21.77 5.71
C THR A 152 -17.90 21.45 4.72
N PRO A 153 -19.17 21.70 5.08
CA PRO A 153 -20.31 21.40 4.20
C PRO A 153 -20.24 22.07 2.82
N ASP A 154 -19.68 23.28 2.77
CA ASP A 154 -19.58 24.10 1.55
C ASP A 154 -18.32 23.81 0.73
N GLU A 155 -17.36 23.03 1.26
CA GLU A 155 -16.13 22.69 0.57
C GLU A 155 -16.31 21.42 -0.27
N THR A 156 -15.94 21.47 -1.54
CA THR A 156 -15.93 20.27 -2.39
C THR A 156 -14.78 19.33 -1.97
N PHE A 157 -14.98 18.02 -2.13
CA PHE A 157 -13.93 17.04 -1.79
C PHE A 157 -12.63 17.30 -2.55
N ARG A 158 -12.70 17.74 -3.81
CA ARG A 158 -11.52 18.11 -4.60
C ARG A 158 -10.67 19.19 -3.93
N VAL A 159 -11.33 20.26 -3.47
CA VAL A 159 -10.64 21.39 -2.81
C VAL A 159 -10.05 20.90 -1.49
N HIS A 160 -10.85 20.18 -0.70
CA HIS A 160 -10.44 19.63 0.57
C HIS A 160 -9.22 18.69 0.44
N LEU A 161 -9.29 17.69 -0.45
CA LEU A 161 -8.21 16.72 -0.68
C LEU A 161 -6.90 17.43 -1.04
N LYS A 162 -6.92 18.40 -1.94
CA LYS A 162 -5.72 19.13 -2.36
C LYS A 162 -5.12 19.97 -1.22
N LYS A 163 -5.97 20.54 -0.35
CA LYS A 163 -5.57 21.39 0.78
C LYS A 163 -5.11 20.58 1.99
N ALA A 164 -5.90 19.60 2.43
CA ALA A 164 -5.71 18.88 3.69
C ALA A 164 -4.92 17.58 3.54
N HIS A 165 -4.98 16.93 2.37
CA HIS A 165 -4.41 15.59 2.13
C HIS A 165 -3.44 15.53 0.95
N TRP A 166 -3.01 16.68 0.44
CA TRP A 166 -1.96 16.75 -0.58
C TRP A 166 -0.89 17.75 -0.16
N ARG A 167 -1.25 19.03 -0.08
CA ARG A 167 -0.36 20.11 0.36
C ARG A 167 -0.40 20.27 1.87
N GLY A 168 0.36 19.47 2.63
CA GLY A 168 0.47 19.71 4.06
C GLY A 168 1.03 21.12 4.35
N LYS A 169 0.34 21.92 5.17
CA LYS A 169 1.00 22.99 5.94
C LYS A 169 2.08 22.31 6.79
N GLY A 170 3.36 22.44 6.43
CA GLY A 170 4.46 21.91 7.25
C GLY A 170 5.55 21.08 6.56
N LEU A 171 5.67 21.10 5.23
CA LEU A 171 6.90 20.64 4.56
C LEU A 171 8.04 21.64 4.80
N LYS A 172 8.56 21.72 6.03
CA LYS A 172 9.97 22.07 6.23
C LYS A 172 10.74 20.80 5.92
N ALA A 173 11.46 20.79 4.80
CA ALA A 173 12.30 19.69 4.37
C ALA A 173 13.24 19.28 5.52
N VAL A 174 12.97 18.15 6.15
CA VAL A 174 13.96 17.49 7.00
C VAL A 174 14.97 16.90 6.03
N LYS A 175 16.09 17.60 5.84
CA LYS A 175 17.24 17.08 5.09
C LYS A 175 17.65 15.76 5.77
N ARG A 176 17.47 14.63 5.08
CA ARG A 176 18.14 13.38 5.45
C ARG A 176 19.64 13.67 5.40
N LYS A 177 20.31 13.61 6.56
CA LYS A 177 21.77 13.60 6.59
C LYS A 177 22.21 12.29 5.91
N ALA A 178 23.07 12.44 4.89
CA ALA A 178 23.81 11.35 4.28
C ALA A 178 24.80 10.74 5.28
#